data_AF-A0A7X0HJ40-F1
#
_entry.id   AF-A0A7X0HJ40-F1
#
_cell.length_a   1.000
_cell.length_b   1.000
_cell.length_c   1.000
_cell.angle_alpha   90.00
_cell.angle_beta   90.00
_cell.angle_gamma   90.00
#
_symmetry.space_group_name_H-M   'P 1'
#
loop_
_entity.id
_entity.type
_entity.pdbx_description
1 polymer ?
#
loop_
_entity_poly.entity_id
_entity_poly.type
_entity_poly.pdbx_seq_one_letter_code
_entity_poly.pdbx_strand_id
1 'polypeptide(L)'
;MQKNRARPAKIDQAFRDADGQAVQIDGRAVHLAFAIAIPWTVAGLALRFTSAVDRPEQGVCLELSSGDLLVNRRHTPDVCLWAGTTPSTVDLDILRNPTAPCTLRVWNCWRGTRGERRMWTGNAGLLVDLNPGASYRFSCSDGTGPAAFTDLVFTLKVQPKHTDPWREAAAPPAFEQGPHATHPVSANT
;
A
#
# COMPACT_ATOMS: atom_id res chain seq x y z
N MET A 1 -35.62 -4.22 -22.65
CA MET A 1 -35.92 -2.98 -21.90
C MET A 1 -34.80 -2.75 -20.88
N GLN A 2 -33.86 -1.88 -21.19
CA GLN A 2 -32.75 -1.55 -20.28
C GLN A 2 -33.29 -0.50 -19.31
N LYS A 3 -33.45 -0.87 -18.02
CA LYS A 3 -33.87 0.08 -16.99
C LYS A 3 -32.84 1.21 -16.96
N ASN A 4 -33.31 2.42 -17.26
CA ASN A 4 -32.55 3.65 -17.12
C ASN A 4 -32.30 3.85 -15.62
N ARG A 5 -31.22 3.25 -15.10
CA ARG A 5 -30.84 3.37 -13.68
C ARG A 5 -30.36 4.81 -13.49
N ALA A 6 -31.18 5.62 -12.82
CA ALA A 6 -30.80 6.95 -12.39
C ALA A 6 -29.47 6.88 -11.63
N ARG A 7 -28.58 7.85 -11.89
CA ARG A 7 -27.29 7.95 -11.20
C ARG A 7 -27.53 7.96 -9.69
N PRO A 8 -26.83 7.11 -8.90
CA PRO A 8 -27.01 7.10 -7.46
C PRO A 8 -26.64 8.48 -6.90
N ALA A 9 -27.45 9.00 -5.98
CA ALA A 9 -27.20 10.29 -5.34
C ALA A 9 -25.87 10.30 -4.56
N LYS A 10 -25.46 9.12 -4.07
CA LYS A 10 -24.16 8.85 -3.45
C LYS A 10 -23.64 7.49 -3.89
N ILE A 11 -22.34 7.39 -4.16
CA ILE A 11 -21.71 6.16 -4.66
C ILE A 11 -21.78 5.03 -3.61
N ASP A 12 -21.71 5.34 -2.32
CA ASP A 12 -21.79 4.37 -1.23
C ASP A 12 -23.06 3.49 -1.25
N GLN A 13 -24.21 4.02 -1.70
CA GLN A 13 -25.44 3.25 -1.88
C GLN A 13 -25.28 2.25 -3.02
N ALA A 14 -24.66 2.65 -4.13
CA ALA A 14 -24.42 1.74 -5.25
C ALA A 14 -23.49 0.60 -4.84
N PHE A 15 -22.48 0.87 -4.02
CA PHE A 15 -21.64 -0.18 -3.46
C PHE A 15 -22.40 -1.11 -2.53
N ARG A 16 -23.30 -0.60 -1.67
CA ARG A 16 -24.16 -1.44 -0.83
C ARG A 16 -25.07 -2.33 -1.67
N ASP A 17 -25.68 -1.78 -2.72
CA ASP A 17 -26.54 -2.55 -3.64
C ASP A 17 -25.76 -3.59 -4.47
N ALA A 18 -24.44 -3.44 -4.56
CA ALA A 18 -23.55 -4.33 -5.29
C ALA A 18 -22.69 -5.20 -4.36
N ASP A 19 -23.01 -5.30 -3.06
CA ASP A 19 -22.25 -6.06 -2.06
C ASP A 19 -20.74 -5.75 -2.06
N GLY A 20 -20.41 -4.46 -2.22
CA GLY A 20 -19.04 -3.95 -2.26
C GLY A 20 -18.29 -4.20 -3.57
N GLN A 21 -18.91 -4.83 -4.57
CA GLN A 21 -18.33 -5.00 -5.90
C GLN A 21 -18.20 -3.66 -6.64
N ALA A 22 -17.33 -3.63 -7.66
CA ALA A 22 -17.15 -2.44 -8.49
C ALA A 22 -18.47 -2.01 -9.15
N VAL A 23 -18.71 -0.70 -9.21
CA VAL A 23 -19.93 -0.10 -9.79
C VAL A 23 -19.59 0.76 -11.00
N GLN A 24 -20.50 0.82 -11.97
CA GLN A 24 -20.34 1.67 -13.15
C GLN A 24 -20.94 3.06 -12.89
N ILE A 25 -20.10 4.09 -12.92
CA ILE A 25 -20.50 5.49 -12.79
C ILE A 25 -19.95 6.24 -14.01
N ASP A 26 -20.83 6.87 -14.78
CA ASP A 26 -20.47 7.61 -16.01
C ASP A 26 -19.58 6.79 -16.97
N GLY A 27 -19.86 5.48 -17.10
CA GLY A 27 -19.10 4.56 -17.98
C GLY A 27 -17.74 4.11 -17.44
N ARG A 28 -17.43 4.40 -16.17
CA ARG A 28 -16.17 4.03 -15.52
C ARG A 28 -16.42 3.06 -14.37
N ALA A 29 -15.57 2.04 -14.26
CA ALA A 29 -15.56 1.13 -13.12
C ALA A 29 -14.97 1.83 -11.89
N VAL A 30 -15.82 2.10 -10.90
CA VAL A 30 -15.42 2.68 -9.61
C VAL A 30 -15.38 1.58 -8.56
N HIS A 31 -14.30 1.54 -7.78
CA HIS A 31 -14.04 0.51 -6.78
C HIS A 31 -14.14 1.08 -5.36
N LEU A 32 -14.71 0.32 -4.44
CA LEU A 32 -14.71 0.63 -3.01
C LEU A 32 -13.32 0.38 -2.40
N ALA A 33 -12.72 -0.74 -2.80
CA ALA A 33 -11.35 -1.14 -2.57
C ALA A 33 -10.88 -1.93 -3.81
N PHE A 34 -9.58 -1.90 -4.09
CA PHE A 34 -8.99 -2.65 -5.19
C PHE A 34 -8.08 -3.74 -4.64
N ALA A 35 -8.17 -4.96 -5.20
CA ALA A 35 -7.38 -6.10 -4.78
C ALA A 35 -6.30 -6.40 -5.82
N ILE A 36 -5.04 -6.40 -5.39
CA ILE A 36 -3.89 -6.77 -6.20
C ILE A 36 -3.43 -8.16 -5.76
N ALA A 37 -3.41 -9.13 -6.66
CA ALA A 37 -2.86 -10.45 -6.36
C ALA A 37 -1.34 -10.37 -6.13
N ILE A 38 -0.85 -11.02 -5.07
CA ILE A 38 0.58 -11.07 -4.72
C ILE A 38 1.12 -12.49 -4.96
N PRO A 39 1.74 -12.75 -6.12
CA PRO A 39 2.20 -14.10 -6.48
C PRO A 39 3.56 -14.47 -5.87
N TRP A 40 4.29 -13.52 -5.30
CA TRP A 40 5.61 -13.75 -4.70
C TRP A 40 5.53 -13.89 -3.19
N THR A 41 6.36 -14.77 -2.61
CA THR A 41 6.50 -14.89 -1.15
C THR A 41 7.07 -13.61 -0.54
N VAL A 42 7.94 -12.92 -1.28
CA VAL A 42 8.51 -11.63 -0.91
C VAL A 42 8.39 -10.67 -2.10
N ALA A 43 7.84 -9.48 -1.85
CA ALA A 43 7.76 -8.42 -2.85
C ALA A 43 8.09 -7.07 -2.24
N GLY A 44 8.63 -6.16 -3.05
CA GLY A 44 8.72 -4.75 -2.72
C GLY A 44 7.48 -4.02 -3.23
N LEU A 45 6.99 -3.08 -2.43
CA LEU A 45 5.89 -2.19 -2.75
C LEU A 45 6.38 -0.75 -2.64
N ALA A 46 6.40 -0.03 -3.76
CA ALA A 46 6.64 1.41 -3.77
C ALA A 46 5.30 2.15 -3.92
N LEU A 47 4.92 2.93 -2.90
CA LEU A 47 3.80 3.86 -2.96
C LEU A 47 4.32 5.27 -3.20
N ARG A 48 3.76 5.98 -4.18
CA ARG A 48 4.08 7.39 -4.42
C ARG A 48 2.81 8.23 -4.46
N PHE A 49 2.73 9.23 -3.59
CA PHE A 49 1.72 10.28 -3.68
C PHE A 49 2.03 11.21 -4.85
N THR A 50 1.09 11.39 -5.76
CA THR A 50 1.20 12.32 -6.90
C THR A 50 0.54 13.65 -6.58
N SER A 51 -0.66 13.61 -5.99
CA SER A 51 -1.36 14.80 -5.52
C SER A 51 -2.37 14.43 -4.43
N ALA A 52 -2.65 15.36 -3.53
CA ALA A 52 -3.72 15.26 -2.54
C ALA A 52 -4.31 16.66 -2.31
N VAL A 53 -5.61 16.75 -2.04
CA VAL A 53 -6.23 17.99 -1.56
C VAL A 53 -5.79 18.30 -0.13
N ASP A 54 -5.76 19.58 0.23
CA ASP A 54 -5.34 20.01 1.57
C ASP A 54 -6.36 19.67 2.65
N ARG A 55 -7.66 19.70 2.31
CA ARG A 55 -8.76 19.44 3.24
C ARG A 55 -9.90 18.68 2.55
N PRO A 56 -10.34 17.54 3.11
CA PRO A 56 -9.79 16.86 4.30
C PRO A 56 -8.41 16.23 4.03
N GLU A 57 -7.62 15.98 5.08
CA GLU A 57 -6.34 15.26 4.94
C GLU A 57 -6.62 13.86 4.38
N GLN A 58 -5.92 13.51 3.29
CA GLN A 58 -6.09 12.27 2.55
C GLN A 58 -5.08 11.20 2.97
N GLY A 59 -5.46 9.94 2.82
CA GLY A 59 -4.58 8.80 3.07
C GLY A 59 -4.91 7.58 2.22
N VAL A 60 -3.98 6.63 2.22
CA VAL A 60 -4.11 5.32 1.59
C VAL A 60 -4.01 4.25 2.66
N CYS A 61 -4.96 3.32 2.65
CA CYS A 61 -4.91 2.12 3.46
C CYS A 61 -4.50 0.93 2.60
N LEU A 62 -3.63 0.11 3.16
CA LEU A 62 -3.09 -1.11 2.57
C LEU A 62 -3.34 -2.24 3.57
N GLU A 63 -3.85 -3.37 3.11
CA GLU A 63 -4.09 -4.56 3.94
C GLU A 63 -3.78 -5.82 3.14
N LEU A 64 -3.04 -6.74 3.73
CA LEU A 64 -2.83 -8.07 3.16
C LEU A 64 -3.86 -9.04 3.69
N SER A 65 -4.41 -9.87 2.79
CA SER A 65 -5.30 -10.97 3.21
C SER A 65 -4.56 -12.11 3.91
N SER A 66 -3.24 -12.23 3.71
CA SER A 66 -2.41 -13.27 4.33
C SER A 66 -0.91 -12.91 4.32
N GLY A 67 -0.32 -12.77 5.50
CA GLY A 67 1.07 -12.30 5.68
C GLY A 67 1.15 -10.88 6.23
N ASP A 68 2.33 -10.28 6.15
CA ASP A 68 2.63 -8.98 6.76
C ASP A 68 3.21 -7.98 5.75
N LEU A 69 2.88 -6.71 5.96
CA LEU A 69 3.62 -5.56 5.47
C LEU A 69 4.74 -5.25 6.46
N LEU A 70 5.97 -5.11 5.96
CA LEU A 70 7.09 -4.60 6.73
C LEU A 70 7.22 -3.10 6.50
N VAL A 71 6.87 -2.32 7.51
CA VAL A 71 6.89 -0.85 7.49
C VAL A 71 7.75 -0.36 8.64
N ASN A 72 8.79 0.42 8.37
CA ASN A 72 9.69 0.92 9.40
C ASN A 72 10.23 -0.19 10.34
N ARG A 73 10.57 -1.36 9.77
CA ARG A 73 11.02 -2.57 10.50
C ARG A 73 9.98 -3.21 11.42
N ARG A 74 8.70 -2.87 11.26
CA ARG A 74 7.58 -3.49 11.99
C ARG A 74 6.71 -4.29 11.04
N HIS A 75 6.34 -5.49 11.47
CA HIS A 75 5.39 -6.35 10.78
C HIS A 75 3.97 -5.94 11.16
N THR A 76 3.11 -5.77 10.17
CA THR A 76 1.70 -5.46 10.36
C THR A 76 0.88 -5.99 9.18
N PRO A 77 -0.31 -6.57 9.39
CA PRO A 77 -1.15 -7.01 8.28
C PRO A 77 -1.72 -5.83 7.48
N ASP A 78 -1.84 -4.65 8.12
CA ASP A 78 -2.36 -3.43 7.52
C ASP A 78 -1.59 -2.17 7.94
N VAL A 79 -1.68 -1.12 7.11
CA VAL A 79 -1.14 0.20 7.40
C VAL A 79 -1.96 1.30 6.74
N CYS A 80 -1.97 2.48 7.36
CA CYS A 80 -2.54 3.70 6.80
C CYS A 80 -1.44 4.75 6.62
N LEU A 81 -1.22 5.18 5.37
CA LEU A 81 -0.23 6.18 4.98
C LEU A 81 -0.95 7.48 4.65
N TRP A 82 -0.68 8.53 5.44
CA TRP A 82 -1.32 9.83 5.30
C TRP A 82 -0.47 10.76 4.45
N ALA A 83 -1.05 11.37 3.40
CA ALA A 83 -0.31 12.18 2.43
C ALA A 83 0.39 13.39 3.06
N GLY A 84 -0.17 13.96 4.14
CA GLY A 84 0.39 15.14 4.82
C GLY A 84 1.55 14.85 5.79
N THR A 85 1.70 13.60 6.24
CA THR A 85 2.70 13.23 7.26
C THR A 85 3.68 12.15 6.81
N THR A 86 3.41 11.53 5.66
CA THR A 86 4.24 10.50 5.07
C THR A 86 5.13 11.11 3.98
N PRO A 87 6.38 10.65 3.79
CA PRO A 87 7.17 11.04 2.63
C PRO A 87 6.40 10.81 1.32
N SER A 88 6.72 11.61 0.28
CA SER A 88 6.05 11.52 -1.02
C SER A 88 6.20 10.15 -1.69
N THR A 89 7.22 9.38 -1.30
CA THR A 89 7.43 7.98 -1.68
C THR A 89 7.68 7.14 -0.44
N VAL A 90 7.00 6.00 -0.34
CA VAL A 90 7.16 5.02 0.73
C VAL A 90 7.48 3.68 0.11
N ASP A 91 8.58 3.08 0.55
CA ASP A 91 8.91 1.71 0.22
C ASP A 91 8.53 0.79 1.39
N LEU A 92 7.80 -0.27 1.08
CA LEU A 92 7.35 -1.30 2.00
C LEU A 92 7.77 -2.67 1.45
N ASP A 93 7.92 -3.65 2.33
CA ASP A 93 8.03 -5.05 1.90
C ASP A 93 6.74 -5.81 2.21
N ILE A 94 6.38 -6.71 1.30
CA ILE A 94 5.28 -7.64 1.44
C ILE A 94 5.87 -9.01 1.72
N LEU A 95 5.48 -9.59 2.86
CA LEU A 95 5.86 -10.90 3.32
C LEU A 95 4.64 -11.80 3.29
N ARG A 96 4.41 -12.48 2.17
CA ARG A 96 3.26 -13.35 2.00
C ARG A 96 3.44 -14.65 2.77
N ASN A 97 2.38 -15.15 3.41
CA ASN A 97 2.33 -16.55 3.85
C ASN A 97 2.45 -17.52 2.66
N PRO A 98 3.48 -18.36 2.57
CA PRO A 98 3.72 -19.21 1.40
C PRO A 98 2.64 -20.28 1.16
N THR A 99 1.80 -20.59 2.15
CA THR A 99 0.79 -21.66 2.05
C THR A 99 -0.61 -21.19 1.67
N ALA A 100 -0.82 -19.88 1.50
CA ALA A 100 -2.12 -19.30 1.19
C ALA A 100 -2.05 -18.28 0.04
N PRO A 101 -3.12 -18.15 -0.78
CA PRO A 101 -3.22 -17.04 -1.71
C PRO A 101 -3.22 -15.72 -0.94
N CYS A 102 -2.65 -14.68 -1.55
CA CYS A 102 -2.57 -13.37 -0.93
C CYS A 102 -2.95 -12.27 -1.90
N THR A 103 -3.72 -11.33 -1.36
CA THR A 103 -4.12 -10.10 -2.04
C THR A 103 -3.74 -8.93 -1.17
N LEU A 104 -3.20 -7.89 -1.82
CA LEU A 104 -3.06 -6.56 -1.25
C LEU A 104 -4.33 -5.77 -1.58
N ARG A 105 -5.14 -5.50 -0.57
CA ARG A 105 -6.29 -4.60 -0.66
C ARG A 105 -5.82 -3.16 -0.49
N VAL A 106 -6.32 -2.28 -1.36
CA VAL A 106 -5.94 -0.87 -1.43
C VAL A 106 -7.22 -0.03 -1.43
N TRP A 107 -7.29 0.98 -0.58
CA TRP A 107 -8.36 1.97 -0.61
C TRP A 107 -7.92 3.33 -0.08
N ASN A 108 -8.63 4.39 -0.48
CA ASN A 108 -8.42 5.72 0.05
C ASN A 108 -9.21 5.93 1.34
N CYS A 109 -8.69 6.80 2.19
CA CYS A 109 -9.34 7.26 3.41
C CYS A 109 -9.08 8.76 3.57
N TRP A 110 -9.84 9.40 4.47
CA TRP A 110 -9.65 10.82 4.79
C TRP A 110 -9.94 11.07 6.26
N ARG A 111 -9.48 12.21 6.79
CA ARG A 111 -9.83 12.64 8.15
C ARG A 111 -11.17 13.36 8.18
N GLY A 112 -12.05 12.90 9.06
CA GLY A 112 -13.29 13.61 9.41
C GLY A 112 -13.02 14.84 10.28
N THR A 113 -14.09 15.58 10.57
CA THR A 113 -14.02 16.86 11.30
C THR A 113 -13.57 16.71 12.75
N ARG A 114 -13.60 15.50 13.32
CA ARG A 114 -13.11 15.20 14.67
C ARG A 114 -11.80 14.42 14.64
N GLY A 115 -11.13 14.38 13.48
CA GLY A 115 -9.86 13.69 13.26
C GLY A 115 -9.99 12.18 13.01
N GLU A 116 -11.21 11.64 13.01
CA GLU A 116 -11.47 10.22 12.79
C GLU A 116 -11.16 9.80 11.34
N ARG A 117 -10.67 8.57 11.13
CA ARG A 117 -10.46 8.03 9.79
C ARG A 117 -11.81 7.62 9.19
N ARG A 118 -12.16 8.19 8.04
CA ARG A 118 -13.33 7.84 7.25
C ARG A 118 -12.93 7.14 5.94
N MET A 119 -13.81 6.28 5.46
CA MET A 119 -13.67 5.51 4.22
C MET A 119 -15.05 5.02 3.79
N TRP A 120 -15.18 4.60 2.52
CA TRP A 120 -16.32 3.82 2.01
C TRP A 120 -17.72 4.46 2.15
N THR A 121 -17.76 5.77 2.39
CA THR A 121 -18.99 6.52 2.64
C THR A 121 -19.09 7.70 1.69
N GLY A 122 -20.31 8.17 1.43
CA GLY A 122 -20.55 9.27 0.52
C GLY A 122 -20.18 8.93 -0.92
N ASN A 123 -19.39 9.80 -1.53
CA ASN A 123 -18.89 9.65 -2.89
C ASN A 123 -17.47 9.06 -2.96
N ALA A 124 -17.02 8.44 -1.87
CA ALA A 124 -15.70 7.83 -1.83
C ALA A 124 -15.59 6.67 -2.82
N GLY A 125 -14.47 6.62 -3.54
CA GLY A 125 -14.21 5.54 -4.47
C GLY A 125 -12.90 5.72 -5.22
N LEU A 126 -12.50 4.66 -5.92
CA LEU A 126 -11.23 4.54 -6.62
C LEU A 126 -11.49 4.27 -8.10
N LEU A 127 -10.76 4.98 -8.95
CA LEU A 127 -10.52 4.58 -10.32
C LEU A 127 -9.10 4.07 -10.42
N VAL A 128 -8.92 2.98 -11.16
CA VAL A 128 -7.64 2.28 -11.25
C VAL A 128 -7.23 2.15 -12.69
N ASP A 129 -6.10 2.76 -13.05
CA ASP A 129 -5.44 2.54 -14.33
C ASP A 129 -4.34 1.48 -14.12
N LEU A 130 -4.43 0.37 -14.88
CA LEU A 130 -3.43 -0.69 -14.88
C LEU A 130 -2.32 -0.34 -15.87
N ASN A 131 -1.11 -0.13 -15.36
CA ASN A 131 0.07 0.19 -16.16
C ASN A 131 0.98 -1.04 -16.32
N PRO A 132 1.85 -1.07 -17.35
CA PRO A 132 2.82 -2.15 -17.52
C PRO A 132 3.71 -2.37 -16.29
N GLY A 133 4.13 -3.62 -16.05
CA GLY A 133 5.08 -3.97 -15.00
C GLY A 133 4.53 -3.90 -13.58
N ALA A 134 3.27 -4.32 -13.37
CA ALA A 134 2.60 -4.32 -12.06
C ALA A 134 2.59 -2.94 -11.38
N SER A 135 2.35 -1.91 -12.20
CA SER A 135 2.18 -0.53 -11.78
C SER A 135 0.71 -0.15 -11.85
N TYR A 136 0.21 0.55 -10.85
CA TYR A 136 -1.19 0.90 -10.67
C TYR A 136 -1.27 2.38 -10.38
N ARG A 137 -2.13 3.11 -11.10
CA ARG A 137 -2.45 4.50 -10.78
C ARG A 137 -3.85 4.56 -10.21
N PHE A 138 -3.97 5.17 -9.04
CA PHE A 138 -5.23 5.37 -8.34
C PHE A 138 -5.64 6.83 -8.42
N SER A 139 -6.87 7.08 -8.85
CA SER A 139 -7.52 8.39 -8.81
C SER A 139 -8.74 8.28 -7.91
N CYS A 140 -8.71 8.96 -6.77
CA CYS A 140 -9.65 8.72 -5.68
C CYS A 140 -10.53 9.94 -5.48
N SER A 141 -11.80 9.68 -5.21
CA SER A 141 -12.64 10.69 -4.57
C SER A 141 -12.77 10.36 -3.11
N ASP A 142 -12.79 11.39 -2.27
CA ASP A 142 -13.20 11.23 -0.89
C ASP A 142 -14.74 11.25 -0.77
N GLY A 143 -15.24 11.02 0.43
CA GLY A 143 -16.68 10.94 0.67
C GLY A 143 -17.41 12.30 0.68
N THR A 144 -16.69 13.40 0.47
CA THR A 144 -17.18 14.76 0.65
C THR A 144 -17.39 15.45 -0.69
N GLY A 145 -18.57 16.06 -0.89
CA GLY A 145 -18.88 16.74 -2.14
C GLY A 145 -19.04 15.79 -3.34
N PRO A 146 -18.85 16.30 -4.57
CA PRO A 146 -18.97 15.53 -5.81
C PRO A 146 -17.86 14.48 -6.00
N ALA A 147 -18.17 13.39 -6.70
CA ALA A 147 -17.18 12.36 -7.07
C ALA A 147 -16.22 12.84 -8.17
N ALA A 148 -15.26 13.70 -7.82
CA ALA A 148 -14.30 14.30 -8.76
C ALA A 148 -13.14 13.36 -9.12
N PHE A 149 -12.81 12.44 -8.22
CA PHE A 149 -11.67 11.53 -8.35
C PHE A 149 -10.30 12.20 -8.52
N THR A 150 -10.18 13.42 -8.05
CA THR A 150 -8.93 14.21 -8.03
C THR A 150 -8.45 14.48 -6.61
N ASP A 151 -9.21 14.04 -5.60
CA ASP A 151 -8.97 14.35 -4.19
C ASP A 151 -7.67 13.73 -3.71
N LEU A 152 -7.35 12.53 -4.20
CA LEU A 152 -6.09 11.86 -3.98
C LEU A 152 -5.67 11.08 -5.22
N VAL A 153 -4.46 11.34 -5.71
CA VAL A 153 -3.83 10.57 -6.80
C VAL A 153 -2.53 9.98 -6.29
N PHE A 154 -2.37 8.68 -6.45
CA PHE A 154 -1.14 7.98 -6.08
C PHE A 154 -0.86 6.81 -7.03
N THR A 155 0.37 6.32 -7.00
CA THR A 155 0.76 5.13 -7.75
C THR A 155 1.31 4.07 -6.82
N LEU A 156 1.03 2.81 -7.12
CA LEU A 156 1.68 1.65 -6.52
C LEU A 156 2.49 0.92 -7.59
N LYS A 157 3.69 0.48 -7.23
CA LYS A 157 4.45 -0.48 -8.02
C LYS A 157 4.80 -1.68 -7.15
N VAL A 158 4.41 -2.86 -7.58
CA VAL A 158 4.74 -4.12 -6.91
C VAL A 158 5.79 -4.84 -7.74
N GLN A 159 6.85 -5.32 -7.10
CA GLN A 159 7.91 -6.06 -7.79
C GLN A 159 8.42 -7.21 -6.91
N PRO A 160 8.79 -8.36 -7.50
CA PRO A 160 9.41 -9.43 -6.74
C PRO A 160 10.68 -8.94 -6.06
N LYS A 161 10.90 -9.40 -4.83
CA LYS A 161 12.21 -9.30 -4.18
C LYS A 161 12.84 -10.69 -4.17
N HIS A 162 14.04 -10.79 -4.73
CA HIS A 162 14.79 -12.04 -4.76
C HIS A 162 15.56 -12.31 -3.46
N THR A 163 15.50 -11.40 -2.49
CA THR A 163 16.11 -11.54 -1.17
C THR A 163 15.09 -12.05 -0.16
N ASP A 164 15.48 -13.07 0.60
CA ASP A 164 14.75 -13.55 1.76
C ASP A 164 14.92 -12.55 2.92
N PRO A 165 13.87 -11.83 3.34
CA PRO A 165 13.94 -10.87 4.43
C PRO A 165 14.05 -11.58 5.79
N TRP A 166 13.87 -12.90 5.85
CA TRP A 166 14.12 -13.74 7.02
C TRP A 166 15.59 -14.16 7.17
N ARG A 167 16.43 -13.93 6.15
CA ARG A 167 17.89 -13.95 6.34
C ARG A 167 18.30 -12.66 7.04
N GLU A 168 18.33 -12.72 8.37
CA GLU A 168 19.05 -11.79 9.22
C GLU A 168 20.45 -11.55 8.61
N ALA A 169 20.89 -10.29 8.59
CA ALA A 169 22.23 -9.93 8.14
C ALA A 169 23.21 -10.87 8.86
N ALA A 170 23.97 -11.66 8.09
CA ALA A 170 24.96 -12.56 8.66
C ALA A 170 25.76 -11.78 9.71
N ALA A 171 25.85 -12.32 10.93
CA ALA A 171 26.61 -11.72 12.01
C ALA A 171 27.97 -11.27 11.44
N PRO A 172 28.46 -10.06 11.81
CA PRO A 172 29.79 -9.66 11.38
C PRO A 172 30.77 -10.79 11.73
N PRO A 173 31.74 -11.11 10.85
CA PRO A 173 32.68 -12.17 11.14
C PRO A 173 33.28 -11.91 12.52
N ALA A 174 33.16 -12.91 13.40
CA ALA A 174 33.78 -12.84 14.71
C ALA A 174 35.24 -12.47 14.51
N PHE A 175 35.71 -11.43 15.20
CA PHE A 175 37.13 -11.10 15.24
C PHE A 175 37.88 -12.35 15.69
N GLU A 176 38.61 -12.99 14.77
CA GLU A 176 39.61 -13.98 15.13
C GLU A 176 40.66 -13.26 15.96
N GLN A 177 40.61 -13.42 17.28
CA GLN A 177 41.75 -13.13 18.12
C GLN A 177 42.83 -14.15 17.77
N GLY A 178 43.77 -13.73 16.91
CA GLY A 178 44.93 -14.53 16.54
C GLY A 178 45.70 -14.96 17.79
N PRO A 179 46.21 -16.20 17.84
CA PRO A 179 46.91 -16.70 19.00
C PRO A 179 48.23 -15.97 19.20
N HIS A 180 48.48 -15.60 20.45
CA HIS A 180 49.77 -15.26 21.06
C HIS A 180 50.98 -15.69 20.21
N ALA A 181 51.64 -14.72 19.56
CA ALA A 181 53.00 -14.90 19.05
C ALA A 181 53.95 -14.04 19.90
N THR A 182 54.66 -14.77 20.75
CA THR A 182 55.82 -14.40 21.57
C THR A 182 56.85 -13.52 20.86
N HIS A 183 57.46 -12.61 21.62
CA HIS A 183 58.67 -11.84 21.30
C HIS A 183 59.75 -12.63 20.57
N PRO A 184 60.61 -11.93 19.80
CA PRO A 184 62.03 -12.22 19.83
C PRO A 184 62.87 -11.04 20.32
N VAL A 185 63.95 -11.45 20.97
CA VAL A 185 65.04 -10.75 21.65
C VAL A 185 65.89 -9.93 20.66
N SER A 186 66.38 -8.77 21.11
CA SER A 186 67.48 -8.03 20.48
C SER A 186 68.82 -8.76 20.65
N ALA A 187 69.61 -8.94 19.57
CA ALA A 187 71.09 -8.82 19.60
C ALA A 187 71.74 -8.97 18.20
N ASN A 188 72.75 -8.12 17.97
CA ASN A 188 73.89 -8.18 17.01
C ASN A 188 73.58 -7.95 15.52
N THR A 189 74.28 -7.09 14.77
CA THR A 189 75.67 -6.56 14.86
C THR A 189 75.73 -5.09 14.46
#